data_AF-A0A193C0F6-F1
#
_entry.id   AF-A0A193C0F6-F1
#
_cell.length_a   1.000
_cell.length_b   1.000
_cell.length_c   1.000
_cell.angle_alpha   90.00
_cell.angle_beta   90.00
_cell.angle_gamma   90.00
#
_symmetry.space_group_name_H-M   'P 1'
#
loop_
_entity.id
_entity.type
_entity.pdbx_description
1 polymer ?
#
loop_
_entity_poly.entity_id
_entity_poly.type
_entity_poly.pdbx_seq_one_letter_code
_entity_poly.pdbx_strand_id
1 'polypeptide(L)' 'MARIDIVHDAQGNVLGFSVPAEDETAQTGVQAQEGQTVTPVDIPGDPSDDPHAFAAAVHTRLRGRLQD' A
#
# COMPACT_ATOMS: atom_id res chain seq x y z
N MET A 1 -8.39 0.32 11.03
CA MET A 1 -8.26 -0.03 9.60
C MET A 1 -7.33 1.02 9.04
N ALA A 2 -6.19 0.62 8.49
CA ALA A 2 -5.26 1.55 7.88
C ALA A 2 -5.30 1.38 6.36
N ARG A 3 -5.19 2.50 5.65
CA ARG A 3 -5.09 2.49 4.20
C ARG A 3 -3.64 2.41 3.79
N ILE A 4 -3.35 1.64 2.75
CA ILE A 4 -2.09 1.70 1.99
C ILE A 4 -2.43 1.98 0.53
N ASP A 5 -1.54 2.65 -0.18
CA ASP A 5 -1.67 2.88 -1.61
C ASP A 5 -0.60 2.03 -2.33
N ILE A 6 -1.02 1.23 -3.30
CA ILE A 6 -0.13 0.38 -4.11
C ILE A 6 0.06 1.02 -5.47
N VAL A 7 1.31 1.26 -5.85
CA VAL A 7 1.67 1.85 -7.14
C VAL A 7 1.91 0.73 -8.15
N HIS A 8 1.19 0.77 -9.26
CA HIS A 8 1.33 -0.15 -10.38
C HIS A 8 1.92 0.59 -11.59
N ASP A 9 2.73 -0.09 -12.40
CA ASP A 9 3.16 0.43 -13.70
C ASP A 9 2.03 0.33 -14.74
N ALA A 10 2.27 0.85 -15.95
CA ALA A 10 1.30 0.86 -17.05
C ALA A 10 0.83 -0.55 -17.47
N GLN A 11 1.62 -1.58 -17.18
CA GLN A 11 1.33 -2.99 -17.45
C GLN A 11 0.64 -3.69 -16.27
N GLY A 12 0.47 -3.00 -15.13
CA GLY A 12 -0.18 -3.53 -13.93
C GLY A 12 0.74 -4.26 -12.95
N ASN A 13 2.07 -4.20 -13.09
CA ASN A 13 2.98 -4.77 -12.10
C ASN A 13 3.17 -3.81 -10.92
N VAL A 14 3.33 -4.36 -9.72
CA VAL A 14 3.56 -3.57 -8.51
C VAL A 14 4.98 -3.00 -8.50
N LEU A 15 5.08 -1.66 -8.46
CA LEU A 15 6.35 -0.93 -8.36
C LEU A 15 6.71 -0.57 -6.91
N GLY A 16 5.70 -0.39 -6.06
CA GLY A 16 5.90 -0.02 -4.67
C GLY A 16 4.59 0.14 -3.91
N PHE A 17 4.71 0.40 -2.61
CA PHE A 17 3.61 0.72 -1.75
C PHE A 17 3.95 1.96 -0.90
N SER A 18 2.93 2.71 -0.55
CA SER A 18 2.99 3.84 0.35
C SER A 18 1.93 3.72 1.43
N VAL A 19 2.24 4.20 2.62
CA VAL A 19 1.25 4.37 3.69
C VAL A 19 0.91 5.86 3.71
N PRO A 20 -0.32 6.28 3.37
CA PRO A 20 -0.73 7.66 3.57
C PRO A 20 -0.66 7.98 5.06
N ALA A 21 0.37 8.71 5.47
CA ALA A 21 0.39 9.37 6.76
C ALA A 21 -0.60 10.55 6.73
N GLU A 22 -1.30 10.80 7.85
CA GLU A 22 -2.15 12.00 8.01
C GLU A 22 -1.35 13.31 7.91
N ASP A 23 -0.02 13.23 8.05
CA ASP A 23 0.88 14.35 7.91
C ASP A 23 1.42 14.42 6.47
N GLU A 24 1.06 15.48 5.75
CA GLU A 24 1.44 15.75 4.35
C GLU A 24 2.96 15.73 4.13
N THR A 25 3.76 15.91 5.20
CA THR A 25 5.23 15.87 5.16
C THR A 25 5.82 14.46 5.32
N ALA A 26 5.02 13.48 5.75
CA ALA A 26 5.41 12.10 5.95
C ALA A 26 4.89 11.18 4.83
N GLN A 27 4.75 11.69 3.61
CA GLN A 27 4.61 10.86 2.41
C GLN A 27 5.91 10.09 2.14
N THR A 28 6.22 9.10 2.98
CA THR A 28 7.24 8.09 2.67
C THR A 28 6.60 7.11 1.70
N GLY A 29 6.48 7.50 0.45
CA GLY A 29 5.65 6.77 -0.46
C GLY A 29 5.88 7.18 -1.89
N VAL A 30 6.37 6.25 -2.69
CA VAL A 30 6.53 6.33 -4.15
C VAL A 30 5.40 7.18 -4.74
N GLN A 31 5.70 8.38 -5.19
CA GLN A 31 4.75 9.18 -5.95
C GLN A 31 4.58 8.51 -7.31
N ALA A 32 3.34 8.11 -7.62
CA ALA A 32 3.03 7.55 -8.93
C ALA A 32 3.41 8.55 -10.02
N GLN A 33 4.25 8.11 -10.95
CA GLN A 33 4.65 8.93 -12.09
C GLN A 33 3.60 8.82 -13.21
N GLU A 34 3.71 9.66 -14.25
CA GLU A 34 2.81 9.58 -15.41
C GLU A 34 2.80 8.17 -16.02
N GLY A 35 1.60 7.60 -16.19
CA GLY A 35 1.39 6.23 -16.67
C GLY A 35 1.34 5.17 -15.57
N GLN A 36 1.52 5.53 -14.29
CA GLN A 36 1.37 4.62 -13.15
C GLN A 36 -0.03 4.73 -12.53
N THR A 37 -0.55 3.60 -12.03
CA THR A 37 -1.88 3.52 -11.41
C THR A 37 -1.75 3.28 -9.91
N VAL A 38 -2.38 4.14 -9.10
CA VAL A 38 -2.45 3.96 -7.65
C VAL A 38 -3.72 3.22 -7.28
N THR A 39 -3.57 2.09 -6.58
CA THR A 39 -4.69 1.31 -6.04
C THR A 39 -4.69 1.41 -4.51
N PRO A 40 -5.70 2.09 -3.92
CA PRO A 40 -5.86 2.08 -2.48
C PRO A 40 -6.32 0.70 -1.98
N VAL A 41 -5.76 0.28 -0.86
CA VAL A 41 -6.10 -0.98 -0.20
C VAL A 41 -6.27 -0.73 1.30
N ASP A 42 -7.44 -1.08 1.80
CA ASP A 42 -7.71 -1.11 3.23
C ASP A 42 -7.16 -2.39 3.85
N ILE A 43 -6.35 -2.19 4.89
CA ILE A 43 -5.72 -3.24 5.67
C ILE A 43 -6.36 -3.27 7.07
N PRO A 44 -6.82 -4.44 7.54
CA PRO A 44 -7.34 -4.58 8.88
C PRO A 44 -6.22 -4.38 9.91
N GLY A 45 -6.54 -3.71 11.02
CA GLY A 45 -5.57 -3.32 12.05
C GLY A 45 -5.10 -1.88 11.94
N ASP A 46 -4.25 -1.48 12.86
CA ASP A 46 -3.52 -0.21 12.88
C ASP A 46 -2.02 -0.50 13.03
N PRO A 47 -1.15 0.10 12.19
CA PRO A 47 0.29 -0.14 12.27
C PRO A 47 0.93 0.36 13.57
N SER A 48 0.31 1.34 14.25
CA SER A 48 0.81 1.89 15.52
C SER A 48 0.50 0.98 16.71
N ASP A 49 -0.56 0.17 16.61
CA ASP A 49 -1.00 -0.74 17.68
C ASP A 49 -0.19 -2.04 17.65
N ASP A 50 -0.10 -2.70 16.48
CA ASP A 50 0.72 -3.89 16.27
C ASP A 50 1.35 -3.91 14.85
N PRO A 51 2.60 -3.43 14.71
CA PRO A 51 3.24 -3.31 13.40
C PRO A 51 3.52 -4.67 12.74
N HIS A 52 3.71 -5.73 13.53
CA HIS A 52 3.97 -7.07 13.00
C HIS A 52 2.70 -7.69 12.42
N ALA A 53 1.58 -7.60 13.14
CA ALA A 53 0.28 -8.05 12.66
C ALA A 53 -0.16 -7.27 11.42
N PHE A 54 0.08 -5.94 11.41
CA PHE A 54 -0.19 -5.11 10.26
C PHE A 54 0.63 -5.52 9.03
N ALA A 55 1.95 -5.69 9.18
CA ALA A 55 2.81 -6.14 8.07
C ALA A 55 2.38 -7.51 7.52
N ALA A 56 1.97 -8.45 8.38
CA ALA A 56 1.43 -9.74 7.96
C ALA A 56 0.11 -9.60 7.18
N ALA A 57 -0.78 -8.69 7.60
CA ALA A 57 -2.02 -8.40 6.89
C ALA A 57 -1.77 -7.76 5.51
N VAL A 58 -0.83 -6.81 5.42
CA VAL A 58 -0.36 -6.24 4.14
C VAL A 58 0.13 -7.34 3.21
N HIS A 59 1.02 -8.20 3.68
CA HIS A 59 1.60 -9.25 2.85
C HIS A 59 0.55 -10.26 2.36
N THR A 60 -0.40 -10.63 3.23
CA THR A 60 -1.52 -11.50 2.87
C THR A 60 -2.41 -10.88 1.80
N ARG A 61 -2.70 -9.58 1.93
CA ARG A 61 -3.57 -8.85 0.99
C ARG A 61 -2.92 -8.66 -0.37
N LEU A 62 -1.62 -8.34 -0.39
CA LEU A 62 -0.83 -8.23 -1.63
C LEU A 62 -0.75 -9.58 -2.35
N ARG A 63 -0.50 -10.67 -1.61
CA ARG A 63 -0.43 -12.02 -2.20
C ARG A 63 -1.76 -12.44 -2.81
N GLY A 64 -2.88 -12.15 -2.17
CA GLY A 64 -4.21 -12.47 -2.71
C GLY A 64 -4.56 -11.71 -4.00
N ARG A 65 -3.98 -10.52 -4.22
CA ARG A 65 -4.18 -9.72 -5.44
C ARG A 65 -3.32 -10.18 -6.62
N LEU A 66 -2.17 -10.81 -6.36
CA LEU A 66 -1.27 -11.35 -7.40
C LEU A 66 -1.78 -12.66 -8.03
N GLN A 67 -2.83 -13.26 -7.46
CA GLN A 67 -3.38 -14.54 -7.91
C GLN A 67 -4.74 -14.42 -8.64
N ASP A 68 -5.28 -13.20 -8.76
CA ASP A 68 -6.56 -12.90 -9.43
C ASP A 68 -6.33 -12.42 -10.87
#